data_AF-A0AAD4M425-F1
#
_entry.id   AF-A0AAD4M425-F1
#
_cell.length_a   1.000
_cell.length_b   1.000
_cell.length_c   1.000
_cell.angle_alpha   90.00
_cell.angle_beta   90.00
_cell.angle_gamma   90.00
#
_symmetry.space_group_name_H-M   'P 1'
#
loop_
_entity.id
_entity.type
_entity.pdbx_description
1 polymer ?
#
loop_
_entity_poly.entity_id
_entity_poly.type
_entity_poly.pdbx_seq_one_letter_code
_entity_poly.pdbx_strand_id
1 'polypeptide(L)' 'RMACNRCNGTSSNPYNFLLSCSECGKNWHHRCHIPPLSDQELTALIRATNDNDVDNGLTSWIGRCCKRKRAQPQAISEV' A
#
# COMPACT_ATOMS: atom_id res chain seq x y z
N ARG A 1 -11.93 11.56 -2.77
CA ARG A 1 -12.74 10.33 -2.60
C ARG A 1 -11.77 9.17 -2.37
N MET A 2 -11.81 8.49 -1.23
CA MET A 2 -10.99 7.29 -0.98
C MET A 2 -11.59 6.12 -1.76
N ALA A 3 -11.10 5.91 -2.99
CA ALA A 3 -11.56 4.85 -3.87
C ALA A 3 -10.38 4.00 -4.33
N CYS A 4 -10.59 2.68 -4.38
CA CYS A 4 -9.60 1.73 -4.86
C CYS A 4 -9.21 2.03 -6.32
N ASN A 5 -7.92 2.17 -6.60
CA ASN A 5 -7.36 2.52 -7.92
C ASN A 5 -7.62 1.44 -8.99
N ARG A 6 -8.02 0.22 -8.60
CA ARG A 6 -8.32 -0.87 -9.55
C ARG A 6 -9.79 -1.01 -9.87
N CYS A 7 -10.66 -0.99 -8.85
CA CYS A 7 -12.08 -1.30 -9.02
C CYS A 7 -13.00 -0.10 -8.80
N ASN A 8 -12.44 1.06 -8.44
CA ASN A 8 -13.16 2.30 -8.07
C ASN A 8 -14.15 2.16 -6.89
N GLY A 9 -14.19 1.00 -6.23
CA GLY A 9 -14.98 0.78 -5.03
C GLY A 9 -14.46 1.59 -3.84
N THR A 10 -15.39 2.05 -3.00
CA THR A 10 -15.10 2.88 -1.81
C THR A 10 -15.33 2.16 -0.49
N SER A 11 -15.84 0.93 -0.50
CA SER A 11 -16.03 0.14 0.71
C SER A 11 -14.68 -0.33 1.26
N SER A 12 -14.59 -0.44 2.59
CA SER A 12 -13.45 -1.03 3.28
C SER A 12 -13.99 -1.88 4.42
N ASN A 13 -13.73 -3.18 4.38
CA ASN A 13 -14.07 -4.15 5.41
C ASN A 13 -12.95 -5.23 5.45
N PRO A 14 -12.96 -6.19 6.39
CA PRO A 14 -11.90 -7.19 6.49
C PRO A 14 -11.65 -8.00 5.20
N TYR A 15 -12.67 -8.21 4.36
CA TYR A 15 -12.56 -8.95 3.09
C TYR A 15 -12.07 -8.10 1.91
N ASN A 16 -12.16 -6.77 2.02
CA ASN A 16 -11.68 -5.84 1.01
C ASN A 16 -11.01 -4.59 1.63
N PHE A 17 -10.17 -4.77 2.63
CA PHE A 17 -9.54 -3.68 3.36
C PHE A 17 -8.81 -2.71 2.43
N LEU A 18 -9.13 -1.42 2.52
CA LEU A 18 -8.58 -0.36 1.67
C LEU A 18 -7.29 0.21 2.30
N LEU A 19 -6.18 0.00 1.61
CA LEU A 19 -4.84 0.48 1.96
C LEU A 19 -4.52 1.77 1.21
N SER A 20 -3.80 2.69 1.84
CA SER A 20 -3.29 3.92 1.21
C SER A 20 -1.78 3.83 1.03
N CYS A 21 -1.28 3.95 -0.20
CA CYS A 21 0.15 3.96 -0.45
C CYS A 21 0.77 5.25 0.10
N SER A 22 1.74 5.13 1.01
CA SER A 22 2.39 6.27 1.67
C SER A 22 3.11 7.21 0.69
N GLU A 23 3.58 6.68 -0.44
CA GLU A 23 4.38 7.42 -1.43
C GLU A 23 3.54 8.16 -2.47
N CYS A 24 2.45 7.56 -2.95
CA CYS A 24 1.67 8.14 -4.06
C CYS A 24 0.20 8.43 -3.70
N GLY A 25 -0.22 8.16 -2.47
CA GLY A 25 -1.57 8.38 -1.98
C GLY A 25 -2.65 7.52 -2.66
N LYS A 26 -2.29 6.64 -3.60
CA LYS A 26 -3.26 5.77 -4.27
C LYS A 26 -3.79 4.74 -3.29
N ASN A 27 -5.10 4.56 -3.31
CA ASN A 27 -5.77 3.56 -2.48
C ASN A 27 -5.92 2.24 -3.22
N TRP A 28 -5.79 1.13 -2.52
CA TRP A 28 -5.91 -0.21 -3.07
C TRP A 28 -6.59 -1.12 -2.06
N HIS A 29 -7.62 -1.87 -2.47
CA HIS A 29 -8.03 -3.00 -1.64
C HIS A 29 -6.90 -4.02 -1.61
N HIS A 30 -6.69 -4.67 -0.45
CA HIS A 30 -5.61 -5.67 -0.29
C HIS A 30 -5.66 -6.74 -1.40
N ARG A 31 -6.86 -7.22 -1.78
CA ARG A 31 -7.05 -8.17 -2.90
C ARG A 31 -6.93 -7.55 -4.30
N CYS A 32 -7.17 -6.25 -4.44
CA CYS A 32 -7.09 -5.55 -5.71
C CYS A 32 -5.66 -5.13 -6.07
N HIS A 33 -4.77 -4.98 -5.08
CA HIS A 33 -3.36 -4.74 -5.30
C HIS A 33 -2.75 -5.86 -6.18
N ILE A 34 -1.68 -5.54 -6.93
CA ILE A 34 -0.98 -6.52 -7.76
C ILE A 34 0.48 -6.57 -7.30
N PRO A 35 0.93 -7.71 -6.74
CA PRO A 35 0.18 -8.91 -6.40
C PRO A 35 -0.82 -8.63 -5.29
N PRO A 36 -1.88 -9.44 -5.17
CA PRO A 36 -2.79 -9.34 -4.02
C PRO A 36 -1.99 -9.45 -2.73
N LEU A 37 -2.27 -8.56 -1.78
CA LEU A 37 -1.77 -8.65 -0.42
C LEU A 37 -2.62 -9.70 0.31
N SER A 38 -1.97 -10.68 0.92
CA SER A 38 -2.65 -11.76 1.66
C SER A 38 -3.28 -11.26 2.97
N ASP A 39 -4.23 -12.03 3.50
CA ASP A 39 -4.85 -11.73 4.80
C ASP A 39 -3.81 -11.75 5.94
N GLN A 40 -2.78 -12.59 5.83
CA GLN A 40 -1.69 -12.67 6.79
C GLN A 40 -0.81 -11.41 6.77
N GLU A 41 -0.42 -10.94 5.58
CA GLU A 41 0.33 -9.69 5.43
C GLU A 41 -0.48 -8.49 5.92
N LEU A 42 -1.77 -8.43 5.59
CA LEU A 42 -2.67 -7.39 6.09
C LEU A 42 -2.73 -7.41 7.62
N THR A 43 -2.87 -8.59 8.22
CA THR A 43 -2.90 -8.74 9.68
C THR A 43 -1.58 -8.28 10.32
N ALA A 44 -0.43 -8.56 9.70
CA ALA A 44 0.86 -8.10 10.18
C ALA A 44 0.96 -6.56 10.18
N LEU A 45 0.51 -5.89 9.12
CA LEU A 45 0.47 -4.42 9.05
C LEU A 45 -0.44 -3.81 10.13
N ILE A 46 -1.61 -4.42 10.36
CA ILE A 46 -2.56 -3.97 11.39
C ILE A 46 -1.95 -4.13 12.79
N ARG A 47 -1.29 -5.27 13.07
CA ARG A 47 -0.60 -5.50 14.35
C ARG A 47 0.51 -4.49 14.57
N ALA A 48 1.39 -4.29 13.59
CA ALA A 48 2.45 -3.27 13.66
C ALA A 48 1.88 -1.87 13.93
N THR A 49 0.75 -1.52 13.30
CA THR A 49 0.06 -0.24 13.55
C THR A 49 -0.42 -0.14 15.01
N ASN A 50 -1.02 -1.20 15.56
CA ASN A 50 -1.50 -1.21 16.95
C ASN A 50 -0.34 -1.21 17.97
N ASP A 51 0.80 -1.79 17.61
CA ASP A 51 2.02 -1.81 18.42
C ASP A 51 2.82 -0.50 18.31
N ASN A 52 2.33 0.49 17.56
CA ASN A 52 3.00 1.76 17.24
C ASN A 52 4.35 1.58 16.50
N ASP A 53 4.52 0.45 15.80
CA ASP A 53 5.61 0.25 14.86
C ASP A 53 5.31 1.00 13.56
N VAL A 54 5.75 2.26 13.52
CA VAL A 54 5.52 3.17 12.39
C VAL A 54 6.23 2.75 11.11
N ASP A 55 7.30 1.97 11.22
CA ASP A 55 8.10 1.53 10.06
C ASP A 55 7.44 0.35 9.35
N ASN A 56 6.72 -0.51 10.09
CA ASN A 56 6.05 -1.70 9.56
C ASN A 56 4.52 -1.59 9.53
N GLY A 57 3.94 -0.47 9.97
CA GLY A 57 2.50 -0.24 10.04
C GLY A 57 1.82 0.09 8.70
N LEU A 58 0.52 0.37 8.78
CA LEU A 58 -0.30 0.76 7.64
C LEU A 58 0.14 2.09 7.01
N THR A 59 0.69 3.00 7.82
CA THR A 59 1.15 4.33 7.40
C THR A 59 2.42 4.29 6.56
N SER A 60 3.26 3.26 6.72
CA SER A 60 4.47 3.06 5.92
C SER A 60 4.26 2.12 4.73
N TRP A 61 3.04 1.60 4.53
CA TRP A 61 2.79 0.66 3.44
C TRP A 61 2.98 1.30 2.06
N ILE A 62 3.87 0.70 1.26
CA ILE A 62 4.17 1.13 -0.11
C ILE A 62 3.64 0.09 -1.10
N GLY A 63 2.75 0.53 -2.00
CA GLY A 63 2.26 -0.30 -3.09
C GLY A 63 3.35 -0.62 -4.14
N ARG A 64 3.16 -1.70 -4.91
CA ARG A 64 4.14 -2.17 -5.93
C ARG A 64 4.54 -1.08 -6.92
N CYS A 65 3.61 -0.21 -7.30
CA CYS A 65 3.89 0.89 -8.23
C CYS A 65 5.03 1.80 -7.76
N CYS A 66 5.15 2.05 -6.45
CA CYS A 66 6.22 2.86 -5.88
C CYS A 66 7.45 2.01 -5.52
N LYS A 67 7.27 0.75 -5.10
CA LYS A 67 8.41 -0.18 -4.89
C LYS A 67 9.27 -0.35 -6.15
N ARG A 68 8.65 -0.41 -7.34
CA ARG A 68 9.39 -0.48 -8.63
C ARG A 68 10.16 0.80 -8.97
N LYS A 69 9.65 1.97 -8.58
CA LYS A 69 10.33 3.25 -8.79
C LYS A 69 11.57 3.38 -7.91
N ARG A 70 11.50 2.91 -6.66
CA ARG A 70 12.64 2.90 -5.73
C ARG A 70 13.78 1.97 -6.18
N ALA A 71 13.45 0.91 -6.91
CA ALA A 71 14.44 -0.04 -7.44
C ALA A 71 15.19 0.47 -8.68
N GLN A 72 14.81 1.61 -9.26
CA GLN A 72 15.61 2.27 -10.29
C GLN A 72 16.45 3.36 -9.61
N PRO A 73 17.79 3.22 -9.53
CA PRO A 73 18.61 4.35 -9.15
C PRO A 73 18.37 5.45 -10.19
N GLN A 74 18.02 6.65 -9.71
CA GLN A 74 17.88 7.84 -10.54
C GLN A 74 19.17 7.98 -11.36
N ALA A 75 19.04 7.86 -12.68
CA ALA A 75 20.09 8.28 -13.59
C ALA A 75 20.32 9.77 -13.37
N ILE A 76 21.45 10.09 -12.73
CA ILE A 76 22.05 11.41 -12.69
C ILE A 76 22.05 11.96 -14.13
N SER A 77 21.24 12.98 -14.39
CA SER A 77 21.40 13.83 -15.56
C SER A 77 22.40 14.91 -15.20
N GLU A 78 23.65 14.73 -15.61
CA GLU A 78 24.62 15.82 -15.75
C GLU A 78 24.42 16.45 -17.14
N VAL A 79 24.11 17.74 -17.16
CA VAL A 79 24.40 18.70 -18.24
C VAL A 79 24.94 19.96 -17.59
#